data_AF-A0A8T4E9Z7-F1
#
_entry.id   AF-A0A8T4E9Z7-F1
#
_cell.length_a   1.000
_cell.length_b   1.000
_cell.length_c   1.000
_cell.angle_alpha   90.00
_cell.angle_beta   90.00
_cell.angle_gamma   90.00
#
_symmetry.space_group_name_H-M   'P 1'
#
loop_
_entity.id
_entity.type
_entity.pdbx_description
1 polymer ?
#
loop_
_entity_poly.entity_id
_entity_poly.type
_entity_poly.pdbx_seq_one_letter_code
_entity_poly.pdbx_strand_id
1 'polypeptide(L)'
;MRSAFNGFSCLGFMFILGGSVLTIPGIMFNGDIIATWIGAGELVIGIILVIEEVIFTRRWNRMVGIIRNHNEITLQEAAAKTGTTPDKARSLIYEALSLGELSGRFDGEIYSQS
;
A
#
# COMPACT_ATOMS: atom_id res chain seq x y z
N MET A 1 6.63 10.86 2.54
CA MET A 1 6.97 10.32 1.21
C MET A 1 5.71 9.74 0.53
N ARG A 2 4.88 10.60 -0.08
CA ARG A 2 3.81 10.15 -0.99
C ARG A 2 4.32 9.51 -2.30
N SER A 3 5.63 9.59 -2.55
CA SER A 3 6.21 9.41 -3.89
C SER A 3 6.39 7.95 -4.32
N ALA A 4 6.72 7.02 -3.42
CA ALA A 4 6.87 5.60 -3.79
C ALA A 4 5.51 4.90 -3.84
N PHE A 5 4.59 5.25 -2.94
CA PHE A 5 3.22 4.72 -2.91
C PHE A 5 2.43 5.13 -4.16
N ASN A 6 2.45 6.40 -4.56
CA ASN A 6 1.87 6.84 -5.84
C ASN A 6 2.42 6.08 -7.07
N GLY A 7 3.60 5.46 -6.99
CA GLY A 7 4.22 4.74 -8.09
C GLY A 7 3.45 3.50 -8.54
N PHE A 8 3.00 2.65 -7.60
CA PHE A 8 2.26 1.43 -7.92
C PHE A 8 0.85 1.73 -8.43
N SER A 9 0.17 2.73 -7.86
CA SER A 9 -1.14 3.18 -8.31
C SER A 9 -1.03 3.81 -9.67
N CYS A 10 -0.04 4.66 -9.91
CA CYS A 10 0.18 5.26 -11.22
C CYS A 10 0.42 4.17 -12.28
N LEU A 11 1.30 3.20 -12.00
CA LEU A 11 1.55 2.06 -12.89
C LEU A 11 0.27 1.25 -13.12
N GLY A 12 -0.46 0.93 -12.05
CA GLY A 12 -1.72 0.20 -12.11
C GLY A 12 -2.79 0.91 -12.93
N PHE A 13 -2.93 2.23 -12.76
CA PHE A 13 -3.83 3.06 -13.58
C PHE A 13 -3.39 3.10 -15.04
N MET A 14 -2.09 3.14 -15.33
CA MET A 14 -1.60 3.07 -16.71
C MET A 14 -1.98 1.75 -17.39
N PHE A 15 -1.83 0.62 -16.69
CA PHE A 15 -2.28 -0.69 -17.18
C PHE A 15 -3.80 -0.75 -17.35
N ILE A 16 -4.58 -0.14 -16.45
CA ILE A 16 -6.03 -0.08 -16.58
C ILE A 16 -6.44 0.72 -17.82
N LEU A 17 -5.82 1.89 -18.04
CA LEU A 17 -6.10 2.74 -19.19
C LEU A 17 -5.66 2.10 -20.51
N GLY A 18 -4.44 1.52 -20.55
CA GLY A 18 -3.94 0.80 -21.73
C GLY A 18 -4.81 -0.41 -22.07
N GLY A 19 -5.08 -1.25 -21.07
CA GLY A 19 -5.88 -2.45 -21.24
C GLY A 19 -7.32 -2.14 -21.69
N SER A 20 -7.95 -1.11 -21.12
CA SER A 20 -9.32 -0.72 -21.52
C SER A 20 -9.39 -0.21 -22.97
N VAL A 21 -8.38 0.50 -23.45
CA VAL A 21 -8.28 0.93 -24.86
C VAL A 21 -8.18 -0.26 -25.82
N LEU A 22 -7.52 -1.34 -25.42
CA LEU A 22 -7.42 -2.55 -26.26
C LEU A 22 -8.67 -3.44 -26.15
N THR A 23 -9.28 -3.52 -24.97
CA THR A 23 -10.38 -4.48 -24.70
C THR A 23 -11.75 -3.96 -25.13
N ILE A 24 -12.07 -2.68 -24.85
CA ILE A 24 -13.41 -2.11 -25.10
C ILE A 24 -13.75 -2.10 -26.59
N PRO A 25 -12.87 -1.64 -27.50
CA PRO A 25 -13.16 -1.66 -28.93
C PRO A 25 -13.25 -3.09 -29.48
N GLY A 26 -12.43 -4.01 -28.98
CA GLY A 26 -12.47 -5.42 -29.35
C GLY A 26 -13.82 -6.07 -29.06
N ILE A 27 -14.37 -5.82 -27.87
CA ILE A 27 -15.71 -6.31 -27.46
C ILE A 27 -16.83 -5.60 -28.23
N MET A 28 -16.73 -4.28 -28.44
CA MET A 28 -17.82 -3.50 -29.04
C MET A 28 -17.91 -3.61 -30.56
N PHE A 29 -16.79 -3.79 -31.25
CA PHE A 29 -16.72 -3.76 -32.72
C PHE A 29 -16.32 -5.10 -33.34
N ASN A 30 -16.33 -6.19 -32.57
CA ASN A 30 -15.88 -7.51 -33.03
C ASN A 30 -14.44 -7.45 -33.58
N GLY A 31 -13.60 -6.69 -32.88
CA GLY A 31 -12.21 -6.44 -33.27
C GLY A 31 -11.31 -7.65 -33.05
N ASP A 32 -10.01 -7.45 -33.24
CA ASP A 32 -9.01 -8.50 -33.09
C ASP A 32 -9.08 -9.17 -31.69
N ILE A 33 -9.39 -10.47 -31.69
CA ILE A 33 -9.50 -11.30 -30.50
C ILE A 33 -8.18 -11.28 -29.72
N ILE A 34 -7.04 -11.26 -30.41
CA ILE A 34 -5.72 -11.26 -29.77
C ILE A 34 -5.50 -9.96 -28.98
N ALA A 35 -5.78 -8.81 -29.60
CA ALA A 35 -5.67 -7.51 -28.94
C ALA A 35 -6.60 -7.40 -27.73
N THR A 36 -7.81 -7.96 -27.84
CA THR A 36 -8.79 -7.99 -26.74
C THR A 36 -8.27 -8.79 -25.54
N TRP A 37 -7.67 -9.97 -25.77
CA TRP A 37 -7.09 -10.78 -24.69
C TRP A 37 -5.85 -10.15 -24.07
N ILE A 38 -5.01 -9.47 -24.87
CA ILE A 38 -3.86 -8.70 -24.35
C ILE A 38 -4.37 -7.58 -23.43
N GLY A 39 -5.37 -6.81 -23.88
CA GLY A 39 -5.98 -5.75 -23.09
C GLY A 39 -6.61 -6.26 -21.79
N ALA A 40 -7.28 -7.41 -21.83
CA ALA A 40 -7.84 -8.04 -20.63
C ALA A 40 -6.74 -8.45 -19.63
N GLY A 41 -5.59 -8.95 -20.12
CA GLY A 41 -4.43 -9.25 -19.29
C GLY A 41 -3.86 -8.00 -18.60
N GLU A 42 -3.72 -6.90 -19.34
CA GLU A 42 -3.27 -5.62 -18.79
C GLU A 42 -4.24 -5.08 -17.72
N LEU A 43 -5.56 -5.19 -17.95
CA LEU A 43 -6.58 -4.80 -16.96
C LEU A 43 -6.41 -5.58 -15.65
N VAL A 44 -6.19 -6.90 -15.72
CA VAL A 44 -6.00 -7.73 -14.52
C VAL A 44 -4.75 -7.30 -13.76
N ILE A 45 -3.63 -7.10 -14.45
CA ILE A 45 -2.38 -6.63 -13.83
C ILE A 45 -2.60 -5.26 -13.16
N GLY A 46 -3.24 -4.34 -13.87
CA GLY A 46 -3.51 -3.00 -13.33
C GLY A 46 -4.39 -3.03 -12.07
N ILE A 47 -5.42 -3.86 -12.06
CA ILE A 47 -6.29 -4.06 -10.89
C ILE A 47 -5.51 -4.64 -9.71
N ILE A 48 -4.67 -5.66 -9.93
CA ILE A 48 -3.85 -6.27 -8.87
C ILE A 48 -2.94 -5.22 -8.23
N LEU A 49 -2.24 -4.42 -9.04
CA LEU A 49 -1.33 -3.38 -8.55
C LEU A 49 -2.07 -2.33 -7.69
N VAL A 50 -3.25 -1.88 -8.14
CA VAL A 50 -4.07 -0.93 -7.36
C VAL A 50 -4.58 -1.56 -6.06
N ILE A 51 -5.03 -2.82 -6.10
CA ILE A 51 -5.52 -3.53 -4.90
C ILE A 51 -4.40 -3.71 -3.89
N GLU A 52 -3.21 -4.14 -4.33
CA GLU A 52 -2.07 -4.33 -3.43
C GLU A 52 -1.70 -3.04 -2.70
N GLU A 53 -1.69 -1.91 -3.41
CA GLU A 53 -1.41 -0.63 -2.77
C GLU A 53 -2.51 -0.22 -1.79
N VAL A 54 -3.78 -0.44 -2.11
CA VAL A 54 -4.90 -0.14 -1.19
C VAL A 54 -4.77 -0.98 0.09
N ILE A 55 -4.46 -2.28 -0.04
CA ILE A 55 -4.26 -3.17 1.11
C ILE A 55 -3.09 -2.70 1.96
N PHE A 56 -1.97 -2.35 1.32
CA PHE A 56 -0.79 -1.86 2.02
C PHE A 56 -1.08 -0.54 2.76
N THR A 57 -1.68 0.43 2.08
CA THR A 57 -2.06 1.73 2.65
C THR A 57 -2.99 1.58 3.84
N ARG A 58 -3.98 0.67 3.75
CA ARG A 58 -4.88 0.37 4.88
C ARG A 58 -4.13 -0.24 6.06
N ARG A 59 -3.21 -1.16 5.82
CA ARG A 59 -2.39 -1.77 6.88
C ARG A 59 -1.49 -0.74 7.55
N TRP A 60 -0.84 0.10 6.76
CA TRP A 60 0.00 1.19 7.21
C TRP A 60 -0.78 2.18 8.10
N ASN A 61 -1.89 2.72 7.58
CA ASN A 61 -2.73 3.67 8.32
C ASN A 61 -3.28 3.07 9.62
N ARG A 62 -3.68 1.80 9.60
CA ARG A 62 -4.16 1.11 10.82
C ARG A 62 -3.04 1.02 11.86
N MET A 63 -1.85 0.62 11.46
CA MET A 63 -0.71 0.48 12.36
C MET A 63 -0.27 1.82 12.93
N VAL A 64 -0.06 2.82 12.07
CA VAL A 64 0.31 4.18 12.52
C VAL A 64 -0.78 4.73 13.44
N GLY A 65 -2.06 4.51 13.11
CA GLY A 65 -3.18 4.90 13.97
C GLY A 65 -3.18 4.20 15.34
N ILE A 66 -2.84 2.92 15.41
CA ILE A 66 -2.69 2.19 16.68
C ILE A 66 -1.59 2.84 17.51
N ILE A 67 -0.42 3.08 16.93
CA ILE A 67 0.74 3.66 17.64
C ILE A 67 0.42 5.09 18.11
N ARG A 68 -0.20 5.91 17.25
CA ARG A 68 -0.56 7.31 17.55
C ARG A 68 -1.64 7.45 18.64
N ASN A 69 -2.43 6.41 18.89
CA ASN A 69 -3.46 6.42 19.93
C ASN A 69 -2.90 6.06 21.32
N HIS A 70 -1.60 5.75 21.42
CA HIS A 70 -0.95 5.42 22.69
C HIS A 70 0.15 6.44 22.97
N ASN A 71 0.09 7.08 24.14
CA ASN A 71 1.15 7.96 24.61
C ASN A 71 2.47 7.19 24.78
N GLU A 72 2.40 5.95 25.26
CA GLU A 72 3.53 5.04 25.32
C GLU A 72 3.09 3.65 24.89
N ILE A 73 3.88 3.00 24.04
CA ILE A 73 3.64 1.62 23.60
C ILE A 73 4.96 0.86 23.48
N THR A 74 4.98 -0.36 24.01
CA THR A 74 6.15 -1.24 23.86
C THR A 74 6.14 -1.89 22.47
N LEU A 75 7.32 -2.29 21.99
CA LEU A 75 7.48 -2.97 20.71
C LEU A 75 6.66 -4.27 20.65
N GLN A 76 6.59 -5.01 21.76
CA GLN A 76 5.81 -6.24 21.85
C GLN A 76 4.32 -5.98 21.77
N GLU A 77 3.81 -4.96 22.47
CA GLU A 77 2.41 -4.56 22.40
C GLU A 77 2.04 -4.03 21.01
N ALA A 78 2.91 -3.22 20.41
CA ALA A 78 2.73 -2.75 19.04
C ALA A 78 2.62 -3.93 18.08
N ALA A 79 3.57 -4.88 18.14
CA ALA A 79 3.58 -6.08 17.31
C ALA A 79 2.34 -6.96 17.50
N ALA A 80 1.88 -7.14 18.74
CA ALA A 80 0.68 -7.89 19.06
C ALA A 80 -0.59 -7.22 18.50
N LYS A 81 -0.71 -5.89 18.64
CA LYS A 81 -1.88 -5.14 18.14
C LYS A 81 -1.91 -5.00 16.62
N THR A 82 -0.75 -4.97 15.98
CA THR A 82 -0.64 -4.91 14.51
C THR A 82 -0.71 -6.29 13.86
N GLY A 83 -0.52 -7.37 14.62
CA GLY A 83 -0.44 -8.72 14.11
C GLY A 83 0.83 -8.96 13.29
N THR A 84 1.93 -8.29 13.64
CA THR A 84 3.22 -8.38 12.93
C THR A 84 4.32 -8.94 13.85
N THR A 85 5.46 -9.30 13.28
CA THR A 85 6.63 -9.65 14.08
C THR A 85 7.24 -8.40 14.74
N PRO A 86 7.93 -8.53 15.89
CA PRO A 86 8.59 -7.41 16.56
C PRO A 86 9.59 -6.67 15.67
N ASP A 87 10.41 -7.39 14.91
CA ASP A 87 11.39 -6.77 14.00
C ASP A 87 10.72 -5.91 12.93
N LYS A 88 9.59 -6.38 12.41
CA LYS A 88 8.82 -5.66 11.41
C LYS A 88 8.07 -4.48 12.01
N ALA A 89 7.53 -4.62 13.22
CA ALA A 89 6.95 -3.49 13.94
C ALA A 89 8.02 -2.40 14.19
N ARG A 90 9.24 -2.81 14.51
CA ARG A 90 10.38 -1.91 14.75
C ARG A 90 10.72 -1.10 13.51
N SER A 91 10.92 -1.77 12.37
CA SER A 91 11.24 -1.10 11.11
C SER A 91 10.14 -0.11 10.72
N LEU A 92 8.88 -0.49 10.93
CA LEU A 92 7.72 0.32 10.60
C LEU A 92 7.58 1.55 11.52
N ILE A 93 7.87 1.43 12.83
CA ILE A 93 7.90 2.57 13.76
C ILE A 93 8.99 3.57 13.34
N TYR A 94 10.20 3.09 13.03
CA TYR A 94 11.29 3.95 12.55
C TYR A 94 10.93 4.62 11.22
N GLU A 95 10.33 3.87 10.30
CA GLU A 95 9.87 4.41 9.02
C GLU A 95 8.80 5.49 9.24
N ALA A 96 7.80 5.23 10.08
CA ALA A 96 6.74 6.20 10.37
C ALA A 96 7.26 7.47 11.07
N LEU A 97 8.28 7.35 11.94
CA LEU A 97 9.00 8.49 12.52
C LEU A 97 9.78 9.27 11.46
N SER A 98 10.52 8.57 10.59
CA SER A 98 11.30 9.20 9.51
C SER A 98 10.42 9.94 8.50
N LEU A 99 9.18 9.46 8.32
CA LEU A 99 8.17 10.05 7.45
C LEU A 99 7.42 11.22 8.11
N GLY A 100 7.62 11.45 9.41
CA GLY A 100 6.90 12.46 10.19
C GLY A 100 5.44 12.10 10.46
N GLU A 101 5.04 10.84 10.30
CA GLU A 101 3.68 10.39 10.59
C GLU A 101 3.45 10.11 12.08
N LEU A 102 4.53 9.87 12.81
CA LEU A 102 4.57 9.79 14.26
C LEU A 102 5.38 10.97 14.80
N SER A 103 4.84 11.62 15.84
CA SER A 103 5.52 12.69 16.58
C SER A 103 5.93 12.14 17.95
N GLY A 104 7.16 11.65 18.06
CA GLY A 104 7.63 11.03 19.28
C GLY A 104 9.07 10.57 19.20
N ARG A 105 9.50 9.83 20.22
CA ARG A 105 10.81 9.20 20.30
C ARG A 105 10.65 7.69 20.46
N PHE A 106 11.47 6.95 19.75
CA PHE A 106 11.55 5.50 19.87
C PHE A 106 12.95 5.10 20.35
N ASP A 107 13.01 4.40 21.49
CA ASP A 107 14.24 3.92 22.12
C ASP A 107 14.62 2.50 21.67
N GLY A 108 14.05 2.02 20.56
CA GLY A 108 14.28 0.66 20.08
C GLY A 108 13.41 -0.41 20.76
N GLU A 109 12.88 -0.16 21.96
CA GLU A 109 11.90 -1.02 22.65
C GLU A 109 10.59 -0.33 23.00
N ILE A 110 10.62 0.97 23.29
CA ILE A 110 9.44 1.75 23.68
C ILE A 110 9.32 2.96 22.77
N TYR A 111 8.11 3.19 22.25
CA TYR A 111 7.72 4.42 21.59
C TYR A 111 7.00 5.31 22.59
N SER A 112 7.45 6.55 22.73
CA SER A 112 6.81 7.58 23.56
C SER A 112 6.44 8.78 22.68
N GLN A 113 5.18 9.16 22.73
CA GLN A 113 4.61 10.29 22.02
C GLN A 113 4.95 11.57 22.78
N SER A 114 5.53 12.53 22.06
CA SER A 114 5.90 13.86 22.57
C SER A 114 4.81 14.88 22.30
#